data_AF-A0A7Y5VIL7-F1
#
_entry.id   AF-A0A7Y5VIL7-F1
#
_cell.length_a   1.000
_cell.length_b   1.000
_cell.length_c   1.000
_cell.angle_alpha   90.00
_cell.angle_beta   90.00
_cell.angle_gamma   90.00
#
_symmetry.space_group_name_H-M   'P 1'
#
loop_
_entity.id
_entity.type
_entity.pdbx_description
1 polymer ?
#
loop_
_entity_poly.entity_id
_entity_poly.type
_entity_poly.pdbx_seq_one_letter_code
_entity_poly.pdbx_strand_id
1 'polypeptide(L)'
;MQFRRLACGAVFSALLLTLFGARTAAHANDIPTGIKPVPSRPLEQYRLRLHHLHTGEDIDVVYKIGNEYVPSGIAKLNSFLRDHRTGDVAHYDPKEFDVLHTLLARLGRPNNVIDIVCGYRTPWSNNFLRGRSANTGVAKNSQHVLAKAIDIRVPGITTAKLRQTALI
;
A
#
# COMPACT_ATOMS: atom_id res chain seq x y z
N MET A 1 -44.21 -47.61 17.86
CA MET A 1 -44.86 -47.79 19.17
C MET A 1 -45.70 -46.56 19.44
N GLN A 2 -46.97 -46.80 19.71
CA GLN A 2 -48.08 -45.87 19.69
C GLN A 2 -48.60 -45.78 21.12
N PHE A 3 -48.61 -44.61 21.73
CA PHE A 3 -49.50 -44.31 22.85
C PHE A 3 -49.91 -42.83 22.73
N ARG A 4 -51.13 -42.54 22.25
CA ARG A 4 -52.41 -42.51 23.00
C ARG A 4 -52.40 -41.31 23.98
N ARG A 5 -53.33 -40.35 23.95
CA ARG A 5 -54.79 -40.49 23.85
C ARG A 5 -55.46 -39.10 23.84
N LEU A 6 -56.63 -39.03 23.17
CA LEU A 6 -57.93 -38.46 23.58
C LEU A 6 -57.98 -37.00 24.11
N ALA A 7 -59.00 -36.18 23.90
CA ALA A 7 -60.23 -36.23 23.10
C ALA A 7 -60.96 -34.88 23.30
N CYS A 8 -61.97 -34.66 22.44
CA CYS A 8 -63.27 -34.05 22.76
C CYS A 8 -63.35 -32.55 23.04
N GLY A 9 -64.40 -31.92 22.48
CA GLY A 9 -64.95 -30.68 23.00
C GLY A 9 -65.35 -29.69 21.91
N ALA A 10 -66.60 -29.78 21.49
CA ALA A 10 -67.23 -28.89 20.52
C ALA A 10 -67.60 -27.51 21.11
N VAL A 11 -68.23 -26.67 20.27
CA VAL A 11 -69.35 -25.74 20.56
C VAL A 11 -69.03 -24.22 20.51
N PHE A 12 -69.64 -23.59 19.49
CA PHE A 12 -70.29 -22.27 19.37
C PHE A 12 -69.50 -20.94 19.31
N SER A 13 -69.76 -20.23 18.19
CA SER A 13 -70.35 -18.88 18.07
C SER A 13 -69.83 -17.74 18.96
N ALA A 14 -69.32 -16.68 18.33
CA ALA A 14 -69.86 -15.32 18.49
C ALA A 14 -69.19 -14.35 17.50
N LEU A 15 -70.04 -13.64 16.77
CA LEU A 15 -69.78 -12.39 16.06
C LEU A 15 -69.31 -11.32 17.06
N LEU A 16 -68.19 -10.64 16.82
CA LEU A 16 -67.86 -9.40 17.50
C LEU A 16 -67.32 -8.36 16.52
N LEU A 17 -68.18 -7.37 16.26
CA LEU A 17 -67.87 -6.11 15.59
C LEU A 17 -67.10 -5.23 16.57
N THR A 18 -65.87 -4.83 16.22
CA THR A 18 -65.17 -3.74 16.92
C THR A 18 -64.59 -2.73 15.92
N LEU A 19 -65.20 -1.54 15.95
CA LEU A 19 -64.70 -0.29 15.40
C LEU A 19 -63.42 0.11 16.14
N PHE A 20 -62.30 0.40 15.47
CA PHE A 20 -61.27 1.29 16.02
C PHE A 20 -60.40 1.94 14.92
N GLY A 21 -60.53 3.27 14.82
CA GLY A 21 -59.41 4.20 14.63
C GLY A 21 -58.80 4.35 13.24
N ALA A 22 -59.30 5.30 12.46
CA ALA A 22 -58.52 5.92 11.40
C ALA A 22 -57.30 6.62 12.02
N ARG A 23 -56.10 6.05 11.81
CA ARG A 23 -54.83 6.71 12.13
C ARG A 23 -54.58 7.81 11.11
N THR A 24 -54.55 9.05 11.56
CA THR A 24 -53.99 10.18 10.81
C THR A 24 -52.50 9.90 10.55
N ALA A 25 -52.13 9.85 9.27
CA ALA A 25 -50.73 9.75 8.87
C ALA A 25 -50.00 11.04 9.28
N ALA A 26 -49.02 10.93 10.16
CA ALA A 26 -48.12 12.03 10.47
C ALA A 26 -47.31 12.40 9.22
N HIS A 27 -47.31 13.70 8.94
CA HIS A 27 -46.64 14.35 7.81
C HIS A 27 -45.15 13.98 7.78
N ALA A 28 -44.69 13.51 6.62
CA ALA A 28 -43.33 13.09 6.37
C ALA A 28 -42.34 14.26 6.44
N ASN A 29 -41.09 13.91 6.77
CA ASN A 29 -39.93 14.76 7.01
C ASN A 29 -39.54 15.64 5.81
N ASP A 30 -39.53 16.95 6.01
CA ASP A 30 -38.83 17.89 5.13
C ASP A 30 -37.41 18.19 5.70
N ILE A 31 -36.44 17.31 5.41
CA ILE A 31 -35.02 17.66 5.54
C ILE A 31 -34.60 18.35 4.23
N PRO A 32 -34.15 19.61 4.24
CA PRO A 32 -33.74 20.29 3.03
C PRO A 32 -32.50 19.60 2.44
N THR A 33 -32.71 18.85 1.36
CA THR A 33 -31.69 18.19 0.54
C THR A 33 -31.00 19.21 -0.36
N GLY A 34 -30.29 20.16 0.25
CA GLY A 34 -29.60 21.26 -0.43
C GLY A 34 -28.09 21.11 -0.56
N ILE A 35 -27.49 19.98 -0.17
CA ILE A 35 -26.04 19.79 -0.30
C ILE A 35 -25.73 19.37 -1.73
N LYS A 36 -25.34 20.33 -2.58
CA LYS A 36 -24.65 20.01 -3.83
C LYS A 36 -23.31 19.35 -3.48
N PRO A 37 -23.02 18.12 -3.95
CA PRO A 37 -21.72 17.52 -3.71
C PRO A 37 -20.64 18.42 -4.33
N VAL A 38 -19.72 18.91 -3.50
CA VAL A 38 -18.50 19.54 -4.01
C VAL A 38 -17.72 18.44 -4.72
N PRO A 39 -17.35 18.60 -6.00
CA PRO A 39 -16.53 17.61 -6.67
C PRO A 39 -15.20 17.51 -5.92
N SER A 40 -14.96 16.38 -5.26
CA SER A 40 -13.67 16.09 -4.65
C SER A 40 -12.67 15.84 -5.77
N ARG A 41 -11.60 16.64 -5.82
CA ARG A 41 -10.47 16.34 -6.70
C ARG A 41 -9.92 14.98 -6.28
N PRO A 42 -9.64 14.06 -7.22
CA PRO A 42 -8.96 12.81 -6.89
C PRO A 42 -7.68 13.10 -6.11
N LEU A 43 -7.45 12.36 -5.03
CA LEU A 43 -6.23 12.48 -4.25
C LEU A 43 -5.00 12.16 -5.12
N GLU A 44 -3.91 12.88 -4.88
CA GLU A 44 -2.64 12.66 -5.57
C GLU A 44 -2.12 11.23 -5.33
N GLN A 45 -1.64 10.58 -6.38
CA GLN A 45 -1.03 9.25 -6.30
C GLN A 45 0.48 9.36 -6.46
N TYR A 46 1.20 8.80 -5.50
CA TYR A 46 2.66 8.71 -5.51
C TYR A 46 3.05 7.33 -6.02
N ARG A 47 3.71 7.31 -7.18
CA ARG A 47 4.00 6.11 -7.94
C ARG A 47 5.51 5.97 -8.16
N LEU A 48 6.02 4.75 -8.04
CA LEU A 48 7.38 4.40 -8.40
C LEU A 48 7.36 3.33 -9.50
N ARG A 49 8.19 3.54 -10.51
CA ARG A 49 8.49 2.56 -11.55
C ARG A 49 9.95 2.17 -11.44
N LEU A 50 10.23 0.91 -11.15
CA LEU A 50 11.56 0.44 -10.82
C LEU A 50 11.92 -0.77 -11.68
N HIS A 51 13.20 -0.85 -12.08
CA HIS A 51 13.79 -1.99 -12.77
C HIS A 51 14.98 -2.51 -11.96
N HIS A 52 15.03 -3.79 -11.62
CA HIS A 52 16.09 -4.35 -10.78
C HIS A 52 17.21 -4.98 -11.62
N LEU A 53 18.40 -4.40 -11.60
CA LEU A 53 19.50 -4.78 -12.51
C LEU A 53 20.05 -6.20 -12.31
N HIS A 54 19.98 -6.74 -11.09
CA HIS A 54 20.41 -8.13 -10.83
C HIS A 54 19.34 -9.20 -11.10
N THR A 55 18.06 -8.93 -10.84
CA THR A 55 16.98 -9.93 -11.00
C THR A 55 16.26 -9.81 -12.34
N GLY A 56 16.37 -8.66 -13.02
CA GLY A 56 15.63 -8.33 -14.24
C GLY A 56 14.16 -8.02 -13.99
N GLU A 57 13.72 -7.91 -12.74
CA GLU A 57 12.33 -7.65 -12.38
C GLU A 57 11.95 -6.17 -12.60
N ASP A 58 10.71 -5.94 -13.02
CA ASP A 58 10.11 -4.62 -13.14
C ASP A 58 8.90 -4.49 -12.22
N ILE A 59 8.71 -3.31 -11.62
CA ILE A 59 7.48 -2.97 -10.91
C ILE A 59 6.98 -1.57 -11.27
N ASP A 60 5.66 -1.43 -11.28
CA ASP A 60 4.94 -0.16 -11.30
C ASP A 60 3.94 -0.17 -10.14
N VAL A 61 4.19 0.68 -9.14
CA VAL A 61 3.46 0.63 -7.87
C VAL A 61 3.08 2.02 -7.37
N VAL A 62 1.82 2.17 -7.02
CA VAL A 62 1.34 3.30 -6.21
C VAL A 62 1.54 2.90 -4.74
N TYR A 63 2.38 3.65 -4.03
CA TYR A 63 2.75 3.33 -2.65
C TYR A 63 2.18 4.33 -1.64
N LYS A 64 1.63 5.46 -2.10
CA LYS A 64 0.99 6.48 -1.27
C LYS A 64 -0.10 7.21 -2.05
N ILE A 65 -1.20 7.54 -1.38
CA ILE A 65 -2.34 8.29 -1.91
C ILE A 65 -2.65 9.43 -0.95
N GLY A 66 -2.52 10.67 -1.41
CA GLY A 66 -2.54 11.84 -0.53
C GLY A 66 -1.48 11.71 0.57
N ASN A 67 -1.94 11.64 1.83
CA ASN A 67 -1.06 11.53 3.00
C ASN A 67 -0.92 10.10 3.53
N GLU A 68 -1.59 9.11 2.93
CA GLU A 68 -1.63 7.74 3.42
C GLU A 68 -0.76 6.81 2.58
N TYR A 69 0.10 6.04 3.25
CA TYR A 69 0.84 4.96 2.59
C TYR A 69 -0.08 3.77 2.32
N VAL A 70 0.04 3.18 1.13
CA VAL A 70 -0.71 2.00 0.70
C VAL A 70 0.05 0.76 1.17
N PRO A 71 -0.45 -0.02 2.16
CA PRO A 71 0.31 -1.12 2.76
C PRO A 71 0.74 -2.19 1.74
N SER A 72 -0.10 -2.49 0.76
CA SER A 72 0.22 -3.43 -0.32
C SER A 72 1.30 -2.89 -1.26
N GLY A 73 1.35 -1.58 -1.49
CA GLY A 73 2.40 -0.93 -2.25
C GLY A 73 3.75 -0.99 -1.54
N ILE A 74 3.75 -0.71 -0.23
CA ILE A 74 4.95 -0.83 0.61
C ILE A 74 5.44 -2.28 0.68
N ALA A 75 4.54 -3.25 0.83
CA ALA A 75 4.91 -4.66 0.83
C ALA A 75 5.56 -5.10 -0.49
N LYS A 76 5.01 -4.65 -1.63
CA LYS A 76 5.61 -4.89 -2.96
C LYS A 76 7.00 -4.27 -3.08
N LEU A 77 7.18 -3.03 -2.64
CA LEU A 77 8.49 -2.37 -2.64
C LEU A 77 9.52 -3.10 -1.77
N ASN A 78 9.14 -3.52 -0.56
CA ASN A 78 10.01 -4.28 0.33
C ASN A 78 10.44 -5.62 -0.32
N SER A 79 9.51 -6.34 -0.94
CA SER A 79 9.81 -7.60 -1.63
C SER A 79 10.69 -7.37 -2.87
N PHE A 80 10.46 -6.28 -3.61
CA PHE A 80 11.29 -5.91 -4.75
C PHE A 80 12.73 -5.55 -4.35
N LEU A 81 12.90 -4.91 -3.19
CA LEU A 81 14.19 -4.50 -2.64
C LEU A 81 14.86 -5.56 -1.75
N ARG A 82 14.38 -6.81 -1.78
CA ARG A 82 14.97 -7.94 -1.06
C ARG A 82 16.44 -8.14 -1.42
N ASP A 83 17.16 -8.86 -0.57
CA ASP A 83 18.50 -9.31 -0.94
C ASP A 83 18.40 -10.30 -2.11
N HIS A 84 18.83 -9.90 -3.31
CA HIS A 84 18.73 -10.73 -4.50
C HIS A 84 19.53 -12.04 -4.42
N ARG A 85 20.44 -12.19 -3.45
CA ARG A 85 21.23 -13.43 -3.30
C ARG A 85 20.54 -14.46 -2.42
N THR A 86 19.83 -14.02 -1.38
CA THR A 86 19.20 -14.91 -0.40
C THR A 86 17.68 -14.95 -0.52
N GLY A 87 17.09 -13.92 -1.13
CA GLY A 87 15.65 -13.71 -1.19
C GLY A 87 15.06 -13.05 0.06
N ASP A 88 15.88 -12.79 1.09
CA ASP A 88 15.40 -12.23 2.36
C ASP A 88 14.89 -10.80 2.19
N VAL A 89 13.70 -10.57 2.72
CA VAL A 89 12.99 -9.29 2.68
C VAL A 89 13.23 -8.54 3.99
N ALA A 90 13.41 -7.22 3.91
CA ALA A 90 13.43 -6.33 5.06
C ALA A 90 12.39 -5.22 4.90
N HIS A 91 11.98 -4.63 6.03
CA HIS A 91 11.04 -3.52 6.06
C HIS A 91 11.77 -2.18 5.96
N TYR A 92 11.50 -1.43 4.90
CA TYR A 92 11.97 -0.05 4.74
C TYR A 92 11.04 0.94 5.44
N ASP A 93 11.58 2.06 5.93
CA ASP A 93 10.76 3.23 6.26
C ASP A 93 10.12 3.75 4.95
N PRO A 94 8.78 3.88 4.87
CA PRO A 94 8.12 4.40 3.67
C PRO A 94 8.64 5.76 3.18
N LYS A 95 9.25 6.57 4.06
CA LYS A 95 9.88 7.84 3.68
C LYS A 95 11.06 7.69 2.73
N GLU A 96 11.75 6.55 2.73
CA GLU A 96 12.80 6.25 1.75
C GLU A 96 12.23 6.26 0.31
N PHE A 97 10.97 5.85 0.14
CA PHE A 97 10.28 5.90 -1.16
C PHE A 97 9.84 7.32 -1.53
N ASP A 98 9.45 8.14 -0.55
CA ASP A 98 9.18 9.57 -0.75
C ASP A 98 10.42 10.32 -1.27
N VAL A 99 11.62 9.94 -0.79
CA VAL A 99 12.90 10.47 -1.30
C VAL A 99 13.08 10.13 -2.78
N LEU A 100 12.85 8.88 -3.20
CA LEU A 100 12.96 8.48 -4.62
C LEU A 100 11.96 9.23 -5.50
N HIS A 101 10.72 9.37 -5.05
CA HIS A 101 9.69 10.12 -5.78
C HIS A 101 10.07 11.60 -5.93
N THR A 102 10.52 12.23 -4.83
CA THR A 102 10.97 13.63 -4.82
C THR A 102 12.18 13.84 -5.72
N LEU A 103 13.13 12.90 -5.72
CA LEU A 103 14.30 12.92 -6.57
C LEU A 103 13.91 12.98 -8.05
N LEU A 104 13.01 12.11 -8.51
CA LEU A 104 12.52 12.11 -9.88
C LEU A 104 11.79 13.41 -10.24
N ALA A 105 10.97 13.93 -9.33
CA ALA A 105 10.30 15.22 -9.53
C ALA A 105 11.31 16.37 -9.71
N ARG A 106 12.35 16.44 -8.86
CA ARG A 106 13.43 17.45 -8.97
C ARG A 106 14.28 17.30 -10.22
N LEU A 107 14.40 16.08 -10.77
CA LEU A 107 15.05 15.82 -12.06
C LEU A 107 14.16 16.19 -13.27
N GLY A 108 12.91 16.63 -13.05
CA GLY A 108 11.94 16.88 -14.12
C GLY A 108 11.48 15.60 -14.82
N ARG A 109 11.58 14.46 -14.14
CA ARG A 109 11.30 13.12 -14.69
C ARG A 109 10.39 12.30 -13.76
N PRO A 110 9.22 12.83 -13.33
CA PRO A 110 8.35 12.18 -12.34
C PRO A 110 7.84 10.80 -12.79
N ASN A 111 7.94 10.51 -14.10
CA ASN A 111 7.42 9.33 -14.74
C ASN A 111 8.50 8.37 -15.27
N ASN A 112 9.77 8.59 -14.92
CA ASN A 112 10.84 7.71 -15.38
C ASN A 112 10.94 6.43 -14.53
N VAL A 113 11.51 5.40 -15.14
CA VAL A 113 11.95 4.19 -14.45
C VAL A 113 13.28 4.47 -13.74
N ILE A 114 13.42 4.01 -12.50
CA ILE A 114 14.68 4.00 -11.76
C ILE A 114 15.27 2.60 -11.85
N ASP A 115 16.54 2.51 -12.21
CA ASP A 115 17.28 1.26 -12.14
C ASP A 115 17.77 1.05 -10.71
N ILE A 116 17.31 -0.01 -10.06
CA ILE A 116 17.80 -0.46 -8.76
C ILE A 116 19.02 -1.34 -8.98
N VAL A 117 20.16 -0.86 -8.47
CA VAL A 117 21.39 -1.65 -8.40
C VAL A 117 21.25 -2.66 -7.27
N CYS A 118 20.93 -2.22 -6.05
CA CYS A 118 20.58 -3.11 -4.95
C CYS A 118 19.84 -2.39 -3.82
N GLY A 119 18.95 -3.13 -3.14
CA GLY A 119 18.29 -2.72 -1.90
C GLY A 119 18.94 -3.35 -0.67
N TYR A 120 18.15 -4.13 0.08
CA TYR A 120 18.55 -4.74 1.34
C TYR A 120 19.68 -5.75 1.12
N ARG A 121 20.55 -5.87 2.13
CA ARG A 121 21.59 -6.91 2.18
C ARG A 121 21.51 -7.65 3.50
N THR A 122 21.42 -8.96 3.44
CA THR A 122 21.61 -9.79 4.62
C THR A 122 23.02 -9.60 5.21
N PRO A 123 23.22 -9.86 6.51
CA PRO A 123 24.55 -9.90 7.10
C PRO A 123 25.51 -10.84 6.35
N TRP A 124 24.99 -11.98 5.85
CA TRP A 124 25.75 -12.92 5.04
C TRP A 124 26.20 -12.29 3.72
N SER A 125 25.29 -11.72 2.93
CA SER A 125 25.64 -11.07 1.65
C SER A 125 26.61 -9.91 1.84
N ASN A 126 26.44 -9.11 2.90
CA ASN A 126 27.36 -8.02 3.21
C ASN A 126 28.78 -8.54 3.49
N ASN A 127 28.91 -9.59 4.30
CA ASN A 127 30.21 -10.22 4.58
C ASN A 127 30.82 -10.91 3.37
N PHE A 128 30.00 -11.59 2.56
CA PHE A 128 30.43 -12.19 1.31
C PHE A 128 31.02 -11.14 0.37
N LEU A 129 30.35 -9.99 0.20
CA LEU A 129 30.87 -8.89 -0.61
C LEU A 129 32.15 -8.28 -0.03
N ARG A 130 32.27 -8.18 1.30
CA ARG A 130 33.50 -7.74 1.95
C ARG A 130 34.68 -8.67 1.68
N GLY A 131 34.44 -9.97 1.62
CA GLY A 131 35.46 -11.00 1.42
C GLY A 131 35.94 -11.16 -0.03
N ARG A 132 35.27 -10.55 -1.02
CA ARG A 132 35.61 -10.76 -2.45
C ARG A 132 36.95 -10.14 -2.88
N SER A 133 37.41 -9.09 -2.21
CA SER A 133 38.70 -8.45 -2.49
C SER A 133 39.12 -7.59 -1.30
N ALA A 134 40.42 -7.40 -1.13
CA ALA A 134 40.99 -6.49 -0.13
C ALA A 134 40.49 -5.04 -0.29
N ASN A 135 40.01 -4.66 -1.49
CA ASN A 135 39.60 -3.29 -1.84
C ASN A 135 38.09 -3.16 -2.16
N THR A 136 37.23 -3.99 -1.55
CA THR A 136 35.78 -3.97 -1.87
C THR A 136 35.07 -2.68 -1.48
N GLY A 137 35.63 -1.90 -0.55
CA GLY A 137 34.99 -0.67 -0.04
C GLY A 137 33.69 -0.91 0.73
N VAL A 138 33.33 -2.17 1.02
CA VAL A 138 32.07 -2.51 1.69
C VAL A 138 32.22 -2.39 3.20
N ALA A 139 31.43 -1.49 3.81
CA ALA A 139 31.45 -1.27 5.26
C ALA A 139 30.87 -2.47 6.04
N LYS A 140 31.45 -2.78 7.21
CA LYS A 140 30.92 -3.81 8.13
C LYS A 140 29.49 -3.48 8.57
N ASN A 141 29.22 -2.22 8.90
CA ASN A 141 27.92 -1.72 9.36
C ASN A 141 27.22 -0.92 8.24
N SER A 142 27.05 -1.53 7.07
CA SER A 142 26.42 -0.87 5.92
C SER A 142 24.95 -0.55 6.20
N GLN A 143 24.47 0.61 5.74
CA GLN A 143 23.05 0.98 5.82
C GLN A 143 22.14 0.05 5.01
N HIS A 144 22.66 -0.69 4.04
CA HIS A 144 21.90 -1.74 3.34
C HIS A 144 21.46 -2.88 4.27
N VAL A 145 22.24 -3.18 5.32
CA VAL A 145 21.89 -4.21 6.31
C VAL A 145 20.77 -3.75 7.24
N LEU A 146 20.50 -2.44 7.27
CA LEU A 146 19.44 -1.82 8.08
C LEU A 146 18.19 -1.46 7.27
N ALA A 147 18.15 -1.79 5.96
CA ALA A 147 17.11 -1.32 5.04
C ALA A 147 16.95 0.22 5.04
N LYS A 148 18.09 0.93 5.05
CA LYS A 148 18.18 2.41 5.03
C LYS A 148 19.01 2.93 3.85
N ALA A 149 19.28 2.07 2.88
CA ALA A 149 20.01 2.43 1.67
C ALA A 149 19.46 1.66 0.47
N ILE A 150 19.44 2.36 -0.66
CA ILE A 150 19.07 1.83 -1.97
C ILE A 150 20.07 2.42 -2.95
N ASP A 151 20.83 1.56 -3.62
CA ASP A 151 21.74 1.97 -4.68
C ASP A 151 20.94 2.05 -5.99
N ILE A 152 20.97 3.22 -6.64
CA ILE A 152 20.14 3.50 -7.81
C ILE A 152 20.95 4.06 -8.98
N ARG A 153 20.38 3.94 -10.17
CA ARG A 153 20.72 4.72 -11.36
C ARG A 153 19.43 5.25 -11.97
N VAL A 154 19.52 6.40 -12.64
CA VAL A 154 18.40 6.93 -13.44
C VAL A 154 18.88 7.01 -14.88
N PRO A 155 18.31 6.20 -15.81
CA PRO A 155 18.71 6.21 -17.20
C PRO A 155 18.72 7.62 -17.81
N GLY A 156 19.82 7.94 -18.48
CA GLY A 156 20.04 9.26 -19.09
C GLY A 156 20.45 10.38 -18.12
N ILE A 157 20.68 10.08 -16.82
CA ILE A 157 21.19 11.03 -15.83
C ILE A 157 22.57 10.57 -15.35
N THR A 158 23.55 11.48 -15.38
CA THR A 158 24.90 11.18 -14.86
C THR A 158 24.88 11.02 -13.35
N THR A 159 25.74 10.14 -12.82
CA THR A 159 25.87 9.93 -11.36
C THR A 159 26.17 11.23 -10.60
N ALA A 160 26.98 12.13 -11.19
CA ALA A 160 27.28 13.43 -10.59
C ALA A 160 26.03 14.32 -10.44
N LYS A 161 25.20 14.39 -11.49
CA LYS A 161 23.94 15.14 -11.44
C LYS A 161 22.96 14.51 -10.46
N LEU A 162 22.84 13.17 -10.49
CA LEU A 162 21.97 12.42 -9.59
C LEU A 162 22.33 12.69 -8.12
N ARG A 163 23.62 12.61 -7.77
CA ARG A 163 24.14 12.94 -6.44
C ARG A 163 23.77 14.35 -6.03
N GLN A 164 24.00 15.34 -6.90
CA GLN A 164 23.71 16.73 -6.57
C GLN A 164 22.21 16.96 -6.30
N THR A 165 21.33 16.29 -7.04
CA THR A 165 19.89 16.38 -6.82
C THR A 165 19.41 15.61 -5.59
N ALA A 166 20.12 14.55 -5.19
CA ALA A 166 19.83 13.74 -4.01
C ALA A 166 20.28 14.36 -2.68
N LEU A 167 20.96 15.52 -2.71
CA LEU A 167 21.21 16.33 -1.51
C LEU A 167 19.95 17.14 -1.19
N ILE A 168 18.96 16.45 -0.61
CA ILE A 168 17.63 16.97 -0.27
C ILE A 168 17.53 17.31 1.21
#